data_AF-A0A2S6T869-F1
#
_entry.id   AF-A0A2S6T869-F1
#
_cell.length_a   1.000
_cell.length_b   1.000
_cell.length_c   1.000
_cell.angle_alpha   90.00
_cell.angle_beta   90.00
_cell.angle_gamma   90.00
#
_symmetry.space_group_name_H-M   'P 1'
#
loop_
_entity.id
_entity.type
_entity.pdbx_description
1 polymer ?
#
loop_
_entity_poly.entity_id
_entity_poly.type
_entity_poly.pdbx_seq_one_letter_code
_entity_poly.pdbx_strand_id
1 'polypeptide(L)' 'MKFFVDTANIKEIEDLVPTGFVDGVTTNPSLIAKQGDDMAETIKAICSL' A
#
# COMPACT_ATOMS: atom_id res chain seq x y z
N MET A 1 18.14 3.53 -7.32
CA MET A 1 17.55 3.81 -6.00
C MET A 1 16.09 3.41 -6.06
N LYS A 2 15.50 2.88 -4.99
CA LYS A 2 14.07 2.52 -4.95
C LYS A 2 13.37 3.31 -3.85
N PHE A 3 12.13 3.71 -4.08
CA PHE A 3 11.27 4.42 -3.14
C PHE A 3 10.06 3.58 -2.78
N PHE A 4 9.86 3.40 -1.48
CA PHE A 4 8.73 2.64 -0.95
C PHE A 4 7.84 3.57 -0.13
N VAL A 5 6.53 3.41 -0.27
CA VAL A 5 5.54 4.14 0.54
C VAL A 5 5.14 3.27 1.72
N ASP A 6 5.11 3.83 2.93
CA ASP A 6 4.73 3.10 4.14
C ASP A 6 3.26 3.33 4.50
N THR A 7 2.37 2.58 3.83
CA THR A 7 0.92 2.72 4.02
C THR A 7 0.17 1.42 3.75
N ALA A 8 -1.05 1.32 4.26
CA ALA A 8 -2.03 0.29 3.90
C ALA A 8 -3.26 0.89 3.20
N ASN A 9 -3.27 2.21 2.95
CA ASN A 9 -4.39 2.89 2.33
C ASN A 9 -4.32 2.73 0.80
N ILE A 10 -5.24 1.94 0.25
CA ILE A 10 -5.31 1.67 -1.20
C ILE A 10 -5.41 2.96 -2.01
N LYS A 11 -6.24 3.92 -1.58
CA LYS A 11 -6.43 5.17 -2.31
C LYS A 11 -5.16 6.01 -2.38
N GLU A 12 -4.40 6.06 -1.29
CA GLU A 12 -3.12 6.78 -1.25
C GLU A 12 -2.11 6.15 -2.23
N ILE A 13 -2.10 4.82 -2.33
CA ILE A 13 -1.22 4.10 -3.25
C ILE A 13 -1.65 4.37 -4.70
N GLU A 14 -2.95 4.28 -5.01
CA GLU A 14 -3.52 4.57 -6.33
C GLU A 14 -3.21 5.99 -6.80
N ASP A 15 -3.25 6.98 -5.90
CA ASP A 15 -2.93 8.38 -6.21
C ASP A 15 -1.42 8.58 -6.47
N LEU A 16 -0.55 7.76 -5.86
CA LEU A 16 0.91 7.88 -5.96
C LEU A 16 1.52 7.09 -7.13
N VAL A 17 0.97 5.94 -7.51
CA VAL A 17 1.44 5.13 -8.66
C VAL A 17 1.60 5.95 -9.95
N PRO A 18 0.63 6.78 -10.40
CA PRO A 18 0.75 7.53 -11.66
C PRO A 18 1.84 8.62 -11.64
N THR A 19 2.38 8.96 -10.46
CA THR A 19 3.51 9.92 -10.36
C THR A 19 4.81 9.34 -10.91
N GLY A 20 4.93 8.01 -10.99
CA GLY A 20 6.15 7.32 -11.42
C GLY A 20 7.29 7.28 -10.38
N PHE A 21 7.03 7.73 -9.15
CA PHE A 21 8.04 7.75 -8.07
C PHE A 21 7.97 6.57 -7.10
N VAL A 22 6.97 5.68 -7.22
CA VAL A 22 6.77 4.57 -6.28
C VAL A 22 7.25 3.26 -6.89
N ASP A 23 8.21 2.60 -6.23
CA ASP A 23 8.74 1.29 -6.62
C ASP A 23 8.10 0.13 -5.84
N GLY A 24 7.33 0.45 -4.79
CA GLY A 24 6.60 -0.52 -3.99
C GLY A 24 6.03 0.07 -2.71
N VAL A 25 5.46 -0.81 -1.88
CA VAL A 25 4.82 -0.44 -0.61
C VAL A 25 5.40 -1.27 0.52
N THR A 26 5.67 -0.64 1.66
CA THR A 26 5.87 -1.31 2.95
C THR A 26 4.61 -1.17 3.78
N THR A 27 4.29 -2.21 4.54
CA THR A 27 3.14 -2.19 5.45
C THR A 27 3.41 -3.09 6.63
N ASN A 28 2.55 -3.03 7.64
CA ASN A 28 2.63 -3.83 8.84
C ASN A 28 1.21 -4.07 9.42
N PRO A 29 1.05 -5.01 10.38
CA PRO A 29 -0.25 -5.31 10.97
C PRO A 29 -0.99 -4.11 11.54
N SER A 30 -0.27 -3.15 12.13
CA SER A 30 -0.88 -1.96 12.74
C SER A 30 -1.44 -0.99 11.70
N LEU A 31 -0.79 -0.83 10.54
CA LEU A 31 -1.29 0.02 9.46
C LEU A 31 -2.54 -0.57 8.82
N ILE A 32 -2.55 -1.89 8.59
CA ILE A 32 -3.71 -2.60 8.04
C ILE A 32 -4.88 -2.55 9.03
N ALA A 33 -4.64 -2.82 10.32
CA ALA A 33 -5.68 -2.78 11.34
C ALA A 33 -6.35 -1.40 11.48
N LYS A 34 -5.63 -0.31 11.19
CA LYS A 34 -6.21 1.05 11.17
C LYS A 34 -7.21 1.28 10.03
N GLN A 35 -7.09 0.54 8.93
CA GLN A 35 -8.06 0.58 7.82
C GLN A 35 -9.27 -0.34 8.07
N GLY A 36 -9.14 -1.29 9.01
CA GLY A 36 -10.22 -2.21 9.37
C GLY A 36 -10.35 -3.43 8.46
N ASP A 37 -9.35 -3.68 7.62
CA ASP A 37 -9.37 -4.71 6.58
C ASP A 37 -8.67 -6.01 7.00
N ASP A 38 -9.00 -7.11 6.33
CA ASP A 38 -8.28 -8.38 6.44
C ASP A 38 -6.87 -8.27 5.84
N MET A 39 -5.87 -8.81 6.55
CA MET A 39 -4.47 -8.71 6.15
C MET A 39 -4.18 -9.31 4.77
N ALA A 40 -4.72 -10.50 4.48
CA ALA A 40 -4.43 -11.17 3.22
C ALA A 40 -5.13 -10.46 2.05
N GLU A 41 -6.35 -9.97 2.27
CA GLU A 41 -7.09 -9.20 1.27
C GLU A 41 -6.42 -7.85 0.96
N THR A 42 -6.00 -7.10 2.00
CA THR A 42 -5.29 -5.83 1.80
C THR A 42 -3.98 -6.03 1.03
N ILE A 43 -3.17 -7.02 1.39
CA ILE A 43 -1.89 -7.28 0.68
C ILE A 43 -2.16 -7.64 -0.79
N LYS A 44 -3.16 -8.48 -1.07
CA LYS A 44 -3.54 -8.83 -2.45
C LYS A 44 -4.00 -7.61 -3.24
N ALA A 45 -4.79 -6.74 -2.62
CA ALA A 45 -5.24 -5.49 -3.24
C ALA A 45 -4.05 -4.60 -3.58
N ILE A 46 -3.12 -4.36 -2.65
CA ILE A 46 -1.90 -3.58 -2.87
C ILE A 46 -1.07 -4.15 -4.03
N CYS A 47 -0.89 -5.47 -4.11
CA CYS A 47 -0.12 -6.10 -5.20
C CYS A 47 -0.83 -6.14 -6.56
N SER A 48 -2.12 -5.80 -6.63
CA SER A 48 -2.91 -5.81 -7.86
C SER A 48 -3.05 -4.43 -8.50
N LEU A 49 -2.54 -3.38 -7.84
CA LEU A 49 -2.41 -2.01 -8.36
C LEU A 49 -1.22 -1.91 -9.32
#